data_AF-A0A2M8S975-F1
#
_entry.id   AF-A0A2M8S975-F1
#
_cell.length_a   1.000
_cell.length_b   1.000
_cell.length_c   1.000
_cell.angle_alpha   90.00
_cell.angle_beta   90.00
_cell.angle_gamma   90.00
#
_symmetry.space_group_name_H-M   'P 1'
#
loop_
_entity.id
_entity.type
_entity.pdbx_description
1 polymer ?
#
loop_
_entity_poly.entity_id
_entity_poly.type
_entity_poly.pdbx_seq_one_letter_code
_entity_poly.pdbx_strand_id
1 'polypeptide(L)'
;MKIRNAVCYSFSLSGEDPMAHLRLIGPLRQSGIDIIKGVENGQIVVGRVSEADIIIIQRELPKKFDDYKKIVEFARKEGKPLVFDLDDLLFFLPENHPDRLDSYYGSSLLPMLQALMEVDLVSVATPRLRDFVINYNNNVSVLPNYFDDNLWRLKPPVLKTSE
;
A
#
# COMPACT_ATOMS: atom_id res chain seq x y z
N MET A 1 -15.83 -13.27 8.23
CA MET A 1 -14.64 -14.06 7.87
C MET A 1 -13.47 -13.57 8.72
N LYS A 2 -12.67 -14.46 9.31
CA LYS A 2 -11.45 -14.06 10.04
C LYS A 2 -10.29 -14.08 9.05
N ILE A 3 -9.70 -12.93 8.75
CA ILE A 3 -8.53 -12.80 7.88
C ILE A 3 -7.32 -13.36 8.64
N ARG A 4 -6.60 -14.32 8.06
CA ARG A 4 -5.41 -14.95 8.62
C ARG A 4 -4.15 -14.58 7.85
N ASN A 5 -4.26 -14.40 6.54
CA ASN A 5 -3.13 -14.05 5.71
C ASN A 5 -3.50 -13.03 4.62
N ALA A 6 -2.50 -12.27 4.17
CA ALA A 6 -2.64 -11.26 3.13
C ALA A 6 -1.49 -11.42 2.13
N VAL A 7 -1.81 -11.49 0.84
CA VAL A 7 -0.77 -11.31 -0.18
C VAL A 7 -0.59 -9.82 -0.44
N CYS A 8 0.65 -9.37 -0.30
CA CYS A 8 1.04 -7.98 -0.51
C CYS A 8 1.83 -7.88 -1.82
N TYR A 9 1.19 -7.30 -2.83
CA TYR A 9 1.82 -6.89 -4.07
C TYR A 9 2.37 -5.47 -3.88
N SER A 10 3.67 -5.37 -3.60
CA SER A 10 4.40 -4.11 -3.46
C SER A 10 5.86 -4.28 -3.87
N PHE A 11 6.43 -3.29 -4.59
CA PHE A 11 7.86 -3.27 -4.89
C PHE A 11 8.72 -2.93 -3.65
N SER A 12 8.13 -2.28 -2.65
CA SER A 12 8.80 -1.90 -1.41
C SER A 12 8.95 -3.07 -0.42
N LEU A 13 8.20 -4.17 -0.61
CA LEU A 13 8.22 -5.33 0.30
C LEU A 13 9.48 -6.20 0.18
N SER A 14 10.19 -6.10 -0.94
CA SER A 14 11.43 -6.87 -1.21
C SER A 14 12.72 -6.16 -0.78
N GLY A 15 12.65 -4.94 -0.24
CA GLY A 15 13.83 -4.13 0.10
C GLY A 15 13.81 -3.54 1.52
N GLU A 16 14.80 -2.70 1.80
CA GLU A 16 14.92 -1.87 3.03
C GLU A 16 14.00 -0.63 2.99
N ASP A 17 12.97 -0.62 2.14
CA ASP A 17 12.07 0.51 2.00
C ASP A 17 11.16 0.63 3.25
N PRO A 18 11.28 1.70 4.04
CA PRO A 18 10.49 1.89 5.26
C PRO A 18 8.98 1.90 5.02
N MET A 19 8.54 2.22 3.80
CA MET A 19 7.14 2.41 3.47
C MET A 19 6.34 1.12 3.54
N ALA A 20 6.88 0.02 3.00
CA ALA A 20 6.24 -1.29 3.16
C ALA A 20 6.19 -1.68 4.64
N HIS A 21 7.21 -1.32 5.44
CA HIS A 21 7.19 -1.56 6.87
C HIS A 21 6.05 -0.81 7.57
N LEU A 22 5.96 0.50 7.34
CA LEU A 22 4.98 1.38 7.97
C LEU A 22 3.53 1.07 7.58
N ARG A 23 3.30 0.74 6.30
CA ARG A 23 1.95 0.60 5.74
C ARG A 23 1.42 -0.82 5.74
N LEU A 24 2.29 -1.81 5.58
CA LEU A 24 1.91 -3.21 5.39
C LEU A 24 2.46 -4.09 6.51
N ILE A 25 3.79 -4.18 6.65
CA ILE A 25 4.42 -5.20 7.49
C ILE A 25 4.07 -5.01 8.97
N GLY A 26 4.27 -3.81 9.51
CA GLY A 26 3.97 -3.50 10.91
C GLY A 26 2.50 -3.73 11.24
N PRO A 27 1.55 -3.06 10.55
CA PRO A 27 0.12 -3.20 10.81
C PRO A 27 -0.39 -4.64 10.68
N LEU A 28 0.03 -5.38 9.64
CA LEU A 28 -0.42 -6.77 9.43
C LEU A 28 0.13 -7.71 10.51
N ARG A 29 1.42 -7.61 10.84
CA ARG A 29 2.02 -8.42 11.92
C ARG A 29 1.40 -8.13 13.27
N GLN A 30 1.20 -6.86 13.61
CA GLN A 30 0.55 -6.45 14.85
C GLN A 30 -0.89 -6.99 14.95
N SER A 31 -1.55 -7.16 13.80
CA SER A 31 -2.91 -7.74 13.71
C SER A 31 -2.91 -9.27 13.67
N GLY A 32 -1.74 -9.93 13.72
CA GLY A 32 -1.61 -11.39 13.62
C GLY A 32 -1.97 -11.94 12.24
N ILE A 33 -1.79 -11.14 11.18
CA ILE A 33 -2.01 -11.53 9.79
C ILE A 33 -0.68 -11.90 9.15
N ASP A 34 -0.58 -13.12 8.63
CA ASP A 34 0.59 -13.61 7.91
C ASP A 34 0.73 -12.93 6.56
N ILE A 35 1.95 -12.54 6.20
CA ILE A 35 2.23 -11.80 4.96
C ILE A 35 2.81 -12.75 3.93
N ILE A 36 2.13 -12.84 2.79
CA ILE A 36 2.61 -13.53 1.59
C ILE A 36 3.17 -12.46 0.66
N LYS A 37 4.42 -12.63 0.19
CA LYS A 37 5.02 -11.70 -0.76
C LYS A 37 4.46 -11.95 -2.16
N GLY A 38 3.79 -10.96 -2.72
CA GLY A 38 3.27 -11.01 -4.10
C GLY A 38 4.34 -10.69 -5.16
N VAL A 39 5.49 -10.14 -4.74
CA VAL A 39 6.63 -9.83 -5.60
C VAL A 39 7.86 -10.57 -5.06
N GLU A 40 8.49 -11.38 -5.91
CA GLU A 40 9.70 -12.14 -5.58
C GLU A 40 10.77 -11.84 -6.63
N ASN A 41 11.96 -11.39 -6.21
CA ASN A 41 13.06 -11.01 -7.11
C ASN A 41 12.64 -10.02 -8.22
N GLY A 42 11.77 -9.06 -7.88
CA GLY A 42 11.23 -8.06 -8.81
C GLY A 42 10.16 -8.58 -9.78
N GLN A 43 9.80 -9.86 -9.70
CA GLN A 43 8.76 -10.48 -10.53
C GLN A 43 7.45 -10.62 -9.75
N ILE A 44 6.33 -10.30 -10.40
CA ILE A 44 5.00 -10.45 -9.81
C ILE A 44 4.57 -11.91 -9.91
N VAL A 45 4.21 -12.51 -8.78
CA VAL A 45 3.72 -13.89 -8.70
C VAL A 45 2.20 -13.86 -8.56
N VAL A 46 1.49 -13.81 -9.70
CA VAL A 46 0.02 -13.69 -9.75
C VAL A 46 -0.67 -14.84 -8.99
N GLY A 47 -0.13 -16.06 -9.03
CA GLY A 47 -0.74 -17.23 -8.38
C GLY A 47 -0.88 -17.11 -6.85
N ARG A 48 -0.18 -16.17 -6.20
CA ARG A 48 -0.30 -15.92 -4.76
C ARG A 48 -1.69 -15.41 -4.35
N VAL A 49 -2.50 -14.93 -5.30
CA VAL A 49 -3.91 -14.57 -5.04
C VAL A 49 -4.66 -15.71 -4.36
N SER A 50 -4.49 -16.94 -4.84
CA SER A 50 -5.25 -18.09 -4.34
C SER A 50 -4.82 -18.55 -2.94
N GLU A 51 -3.63 -18.13 -2.49
CA GLU A 51 -3.06 -18.52 -1.20
C GLU A 51 -3.53 -17.62 -0.04
N ALA A 52 -4.14 -16.47 -0.35
CA ALA A 52 -4.47 -15.43 0.63
C ALA A 52 -5.97 -15.27 0.89
N ASP A 53 -6.32 -14.77 2.07
CA ASP A 53 -7.67 -14.35 2.43
C ASP A 53 -8.00 -12.95 1.87
N ILE A 54 -6.99 -12.09 1.74
CA ILE A 54 -7.11 -10.72 1.21
C ILE A 54 -5.91 -10.37 0.34
N ILE A 55 -6.16 -9.57 -0.69
CA ILE A 55 -5.16 -9.13 -1.66
C ILE A 55 -4.91 -7.64 -1.43
N ILE A 56 -3.65 -7.26 -1.26
CA ILE A 56 -3.27 -5.85 -1.08
C ILE A 56 -2.32 -5.45 -2.21
N ILE A 57 -2.67 -4.41 -2.94
CA ILE A 57 -1.86 -3.79 -3.98
C ILE A 57 -1.39 -2.44 -3.44
N GLN A 58 -0.09 -2.16 -3.48
CA GLN A 58 0.44 -0.90 -2.95
C GLN A 58 1.02 -0.01 -4.05
N ARG A 59 0.67 1.28 -3.98
CA ARG A 59 1.24 2.37 -4.78
C ARG A 59 1.30 2.06 -6.28
N GLU A 60 2.48 2.10 -6.87
CA GLU A 60 2.68 2.07 -8.30
C GLU A 60 2.74 0.66 -8.90
N LEU A 61 2.47 -0.41 -8.12
CA LEU A 61 2.41 -1.77 -8.67
C LEU A 61 1.48 -1.91 -9.90
N PRO A 62 0.31 -1.24 -9.97
CA PRO A 62 -0.53 -1.25 -11.16
C PRO A 62 0.19 -0.86 -12.46
N LYS A 63 1.35 -0.16 -12.41
CA LYS A 63 2.18 0.13 -13.59
C LYS A 63 2.57 -1.14 -14.37
N LYS A 64 2.65 -2.29 -13.71
CA LYS A 64 2.74 -3.61 -14.35
C LYS A 64 1.36 -4.09 -14.76
N PHE A 65 0.77 -3.38 -15.72
CA PHE A 65 -0.66 -3.41 -15.99
C PHE A 65 -1.23 -4.78 -16.35
N ASP A 66 -0.50 -5.59 -17.12
CA ASP A 66 -0.98 -6.93 -17.48
C ASP A 66 -1.00 -7.89 -16.29
N ASP A 67 -0.01 -7.83 -15.40
CA ASP A 67 0.00 -8.64 -14.18
C ASP A 67 -1.04 -8.13 -13.18
N TYR A 68 -1.18 -6.80 -13.07
CA TYR A 68 -2.24 -6.16 -12.30
C TYR A 68 -3.63 -6.65 -12.72
N LYS A 69 -3.96 -6.63 -14.02
CA LYS A 69 -5.25 -7.13 -14.53
C LYS A 69 -5.47 -8.60 -14.19
N LYS A 70 -4.45 -9.44 -14.30
CA LYS A 70 -4.56 -10.85 -13.92
C LYS A 70 -4.84 -10.97 -12.42
N ILE A 71 -4.14 -10.23 -11.56
CA ILE A 71 -4.40 -10.22 -10.11
C ILE A 71 -5.87 -9.89 -9.84
N VAL A 72 -6.40 -8.84 -10.46
CA VAL A 72 -7.81 -8.44 -10.34
C VAL A 72 -8.73 -9.57 -10.82
N GLU A 73 -8.48 -10.15 -11.99
CA GLU A 73 -9.28 -11.24 -12.56
C GLU A 73 -9.33 -12.46 -11.63
N PHE A 74 -8.18 -12.91 -11.13
CA PHE A 74 -8.10 -14.03 -10.18
C PHE A 74 -8.80 -13.70 -8.86
N ALA A 75 -8.60 -12.50 -8.32
CA ALA A 75 -9.23 -12.09 -7.07
C ALA A 75 -10.76 -12.08 -7.21
N ARG A 76 -11.28 -11.54 -8.31
CA ARG A 76 -12.72 -11.50 -8.61
C ARG A 76 -13.29 -12.90 -8.82
N LYS A 77 -12.60 -13.74 -9.59
CA LYS A 77 -13.00 -15.14 -9.85
C LYS A 77 -13.11 -15.96 -8.56
N GLU A 78 -12.23 -15.72 -7.60
CA GLU A 78 -12.16 -16.44 -6.33
C GLU A 78 -12.90 -15.74 -5.18
N GLY A 79 -13.52 -14.59 -5.43
CA GLY A 79 -14.21 -13.80 -4.40
C GLY A 79 -13.29 -13.26 -3.31
N LYS A 80 -12.01 -13.02 -3.64
CA LYS A 80 -11.01 -12.45 -2.72
C LYS A 80 -11.17 -10.92 -2.66
N PRO A 81 -11.29 -10.32 -1.48
CA PRO A 81 -11.30 -8.87 -1.35
C PRO A 81 -9.96 -8.27 -1.80
N LEU A 82 -10.04 -7.18 -2.56
CA LEU A 82 -8.93 -6.45 -3.12
C LEU A 82 -8.83 -5.07 -2.46
N VAL A 83 -7.65 -4.76 -1.92
CA VAL A 83 -7.34 -3.49 -1.27
C VAL A 83 -6.27 -2.76 -2.06
N PHE A 84 -6.46 -1.47 -2.28
CA PHE A 84 -5.41 -0.58 -2.79
C PHE A 84 -4.86 0.31 -1.67
N ASP A 85 -3.58 0.19 -1.36
CA ASP A 85 -2.91 1.00 -0.34
C ASP A 85 -2.17 2.18 -0.96
N LEU A 86 -2.49 3.37 -0.46
CA LEU A 86 -1.84 4.64 -0.78
C LEU A 86 -1.33 5.31 0.50
N ASP A 87 -0.13 5.87 0.43
CA ASP A 87 0.50 6.66 1.47
C ASP A 87 0.49 8.16 1.12
N ASP A 88 0.71 8.49 -0.17
CA ASP A 88 0.80 9.86 -0.70
C ASP A 88 -0.17 10.15 -1.85
N LEU A 89 -0.40 11.45 -2.10
CA LEU A 89 -1.18 11.94 -3.25
C LEU A 89 -0.31 12.01 -4.52
N LEU A 90 0.14 10.86 -5.02
CA LEU A 90 1.05 10.76 -6.18
C LEU A 90 0.44 11.32 -7.48
N PHE A 91 -0.88 11.43 -7.57
CA PHE A 91 -1.60 12.00 -8.72
C PHE A 91 -1.40 13.52 -8.89
N PHE A 92 -1.05 14.24 -7.81
CA PHE A 92 -1.00 15.70 -7.80
C PHE A 92 0.29 16.22 -7.15
N LEU A 93 1.43 15.66 -7.56
CA LEU A 93 2.73 16.19 -7.14
C LEU A 93 2.89 17.65 -7.61
N PRO A 94 3.47 18.55 -6.78
CA PRO A 94 3.78 19.92 -7.17
C PRO A 94 4.62 19.99 -8.45
N GLU A 95 4.46 21.05 -9.25
CA GLU A 95 5.18 21.23 -10.53
C GLU A 95 6.71 21.19 -10.39
N ASN A 96 7.22 21.64 -9.24
CA ASN A 96 8.63 21.65 -8.92
C ASN A 96 9.11 20.38 -8.18
N HIS A 97 8.26 19.36 -8.02
CA HIS A 97 8.64 18.12 -7.37
C HIS A 97 9.58 17.29 -8.28
N PRO A 98 10.71 16.78 -7.79
CA PRO A 98 11.67 15.99 -8.60
C PRO A 98 10.99 14.86 -9.38
N ASP A 99 10.21 14.01 -8.70
CA ASP A 99 9.51 12.89 -9.33
C ASP A 99 8.50 13.29 -10.42
N ARG A 100 7.99 14.54 -10.37
CA ARG A 100 7.12 15.07 -11.44
C ARG A 100 7.96 15.56 -12.62
N LEU A 101 9.06 16.25 -12.36
CA LEU A 101 9.99 16.72 -13.39
C LEU A 101 10.61 15.55 -14.16
N ASP A 102 11.01 14.50 -13.43
CA ASP A 102 11.62 13.29 -14.00
C ASP A 102 10.59 12.29 -14.53
N SER A 103 9.28 12.62 -14.44
CA SER A 103 8.18 11.76 -14.88
C SER A 103 8.20 10.36 -14.24
N TYR A 104 8.76 10.23 -13.03
CA TYR A 104 8.99 8.94 -12.37
C TYR A 104 7.71 8.11 -12.23
N TYR A 105 6.60 8.75 -11.84
CA TYR A 105 5.29 8.10 -11.73
C TYR A 105 4.43 8.20 -13.00
N GLY A 106 4.91 8.84 -14.07
CA GLY A 106 4.09 9.17 -15.24
C GLY A 106 3.37 7.97 -15.86
N SER A 107 4.07 6.85 -16.01
CA SER A 107 3.51 5.59 -16.53
C SER A 107 2.62 4.84 -15.51
N SER A 108 2.65 5.25 -14.25
CA SER A 108 1.92 4.61 -13.16
C SER A 108 0.57 5.28 -12.88
N LEU A 109 0.41 6.56 -13.22
CA LEU A 109 -0.78 7.36 -12.85
C LEU A 109 -2.09 6.77 -13.36
N LEU A 110 -2.19 6.40 -14.64
CA LEU A 110 -3.43 5.84 -15.20
C LEU A 110 -3.75 4.46 -14.63
N PRO A 111 -2.80 3.49 -14.56
CA PRO A 111 -3.06 2.22 -13.89
C PRO A 111 -3.43 2.36 -12.41
N MET A 112 -2.81 3.28 -11.68
CA MET A 112 -3.17 3.56 -10.28
C MET A 112 -4.57 4.16 -10.15
N LEU A 113 -4.98 5.04 -11.06
CA LEU A 113 -6.33 5.59 -11.08
C LEU A 113 -7.37 4.50 -11.35
N GLN A 114 -7.07 3.56 -12.26
CA GLN A 114 -7.92 2.40 -12.46
C GLN A 114 -8.05 1.56 -11.19
N ALA A 115 -6.92 1.23 -10.55
CA ALA A 115 -6.92 0.48 -9.30
C ALA A 115 -7.76 1.18 -8.23
N LEU A 116 -7.56 2.49 -8.07
CA LEU A 116 -8.32 3.30 -7.13
C LEU A 116 -9.84 3.13 -7.29
N MET A 117 -10.34 3.08 -8.53
CA MET A 117 -11.76 3.01 -8.83
C MET A 117 -12.37 1.61 -8.71
N GLU A 118 -11.60 0.54 -8.90
CA GLU A 118 -12.14 -0.83 -9.06
C GLU A 118 -11.89 -1.78 -7.89
N VAL A 119 -11.04 -1.40 -6.92
CA VAL A 119 -10.82 -2.19 -5.70
C VAL A 119 -12.00 -2.13 -4.73
N ASP A 120 -12.07 -3.09 -3.82
CA ASP A 120 -13.15 -3.18 -2.84
C ASP A 120 -12.95 -2.21 -1.66
N LEU A 121 -11.70 -1.83 -1.39
CA LEU A 121 -11.33 -0.89 -0.33
C LEU A 121 -10.05 -0.15 -0.73
N VAL A 122 -9.98 1.14 -0.41
CA VAL A 122 -8.74 1.91 -0.47
C VAL A 122 -8.27 2.23 0.95
N SER A 123 -7.02 1.91 1.29
CA SER A 123 -6.39 2.33 2.55
C SER A 123 -5.47 3.52 2.34
N VAL A 124 -5.60 4.54 3.19
CA VAL A 124 -4.84 5.79 3.10
C VAL A 124 -4.20 6.19 4.43
N ALA A 125 -3.09 6.93 4.39
CA ALA A 125 -2.36 7.33 5.59
C ALA A 125 -3.01 8.45 6.41
N THR A 126 -3.83 9.30 5.80
CA THR A 126 -4.37 10.48 6.46
C THR A 126 -5.83 10.74 6.11
N PRO A 127 -6.61 11.41 7.00
CA PRO A 127 -7.96 11.86 6.68
C PRO A 127 -8.00 12.77 5.45
N ARG A 128 -7.00 13.64 5.27
CA ARG A 128 -6.94 14.54 4.12
C ARG A 128 -6.80 13.78 2.79
N LEU A 129 -6.00 12.72 2.77
CA LEU A 129 -5.88 11.86 1.60
C LEU A 129 -7.19 11.10 1.35
N ARG A 130 -7.88 10.62 2.40
CA ARG A 130 -9.21 10.01 2.28
C ARG A 130 -10.20 10.98 1.63
N ASP A 131 -10.29 12.20 2.12
CA ASP A 131 -11.25 13.20 1.66
C ASP A 131 -11.04 13.54 0.17
N PHE A 132 -9.80 13.42 -0.32
CA PHE A 132 -9.50 13.50 -1.75
C PHE A 132 -10.01 12.27 -2.52
N VAL A 133 -9.64 11.08 -2.02
CA VAL A 133 -9.80 9.79 -2.70
C VAL A 133 -11.24 9.26 -2.69
N ILE A 134 -12.07 9.66 -1.73
CA ILE A 134 -13.46 9.22 -1.57
C ILE A 134 -14.33 9.51 -2.81
N ASN A 135 -13.92 10.48 -3.65
CA ASN A 135 -14.60 10.82 -4.90
C ASN A 135 -14.42 9.75 -6.00
N TYR A 136 -13.45 8.84 -5.84
CA TYR A 136 -13.13 7.79 -6.80
C TYR A 136 -13.52 6.39 -6.32
N ASN A 137 -13.53 6.17 -5.00
CA ASN A 137 -13.97 4.93 -4.39
C ASN A 137 -14.80 5.26 -3.14
N ASN A 138 -15.99 4.68 -3.02
CA ASN A 138 -16.87 4.95 -1.88
C ASN A 138 -16.44 4.23 -0.59
N ASN A 139 -15.50 3.29 -0.67
CA ASN A 139 -14.99 2.55 0.48
C ASN A 139 -13.52 2.90 0.71
N VAL A 140 -13.28 3.87 1.59
CA VAL A 140 -11.93 4.35 1.93
C VAL A 140 -11.74 4.35 3.44
N SER A 141 -10.68 3.70 3.91
CA SER A 141 -10.31 3.66 5.33
C SER A 141 -8.99 4.37 5.57
N VAL A 142 -8.93 5.15 6.66
CA VAL A 142 -7.67 5.74 7.13
C VAL A 142 -6.97 4.73 8.01
N LEU A 143 -5.80 4.27 7.59
CA LEU A 143 -4.85 3.52 8.41
C LEU A 143 -3.67 4.46 8.68
N PRO A 144 -3.56 5.11 9.84
CA PRO A 144 -2.45 6.00 10.13
C PRO A 144 -1.10 5.27 10.08
N ASN A 145 -0.03 6.00 9.80
CA ASN A 145 1.32 5.47 10.01
C ASN A 145 1.58 5.38 11.51
N TYR A 146 1.76 4.17 12.03
CA TYR A 146 2.07 3.93 13.43
C TYR A 146 3.56 3.96 13.67
N PHE A 147 3.94 4.36 14.88
CA PHE A 147 5.29 4.23 15.37
C PHE A 147 5.54 2.78 15.82
N ASP A 148 6.63 2.18 15.35
CA ASP A 148 7.04 0.84 15.76
C ASP A 148 8.04 0.93 16.92
N ASP A 149 7.55 0.67 18.13
CA ASP A 149 8.33 0.71 19.38
C ASP A 149 9.30 -0.47 19.55
N ASN A 150 9.23 -1.48 18.68
CA ASN A 150 10.26 -2.52 18.59
C ASN A 150 11.52 -2.03 17.85
N LEU A 151 11.33 -1.10 16.90
CA LEU A 151 12.43 -0.46 16.18
C LEU A 151 12.96 0.77 16.90
N TRP A 152 12.05 1.59 17.42
CA TRP A 152 12.39 2.87 18.01
C TRP A 152 12.24 2.86 19.53
N ARG A 153 13.37 2.99 20.23
CA ARG A 153 13.38 3.11 21.69
C ARG A 153 13.23 4.58 22.09
N LEU A 154 12.07 4.92 22.67
CA LEU A 154 11.84 6.25 23.21
C LEU A 154 12.79 6.52 24.37
N LYS A 155 13.51 7.63 24.30
CA LYS A 155 14.32 8.13 25.42
C LYS A 155 13.40 8.86 26.40
N PRO A 156 13.63 8.75 27.72
CA PRO A 156 12.91 9.56 28.69
C PRO A 156 13.17 11.05 28.42
N PRO A 157 12.18 11.93 28.67
CA PRO A 157 12.35 13.37 28.49
C PRO A 157 13.47 13.89 29.40
N VAL A 158 14.31 14.79 28.87
CA VAL A 158 15.39 15.45 29.62
C VAL A 158 15.03 16.93 29.75
N LEU A 159 15.06 17.46 30.97
CA LEU A 159 14.91 18.89 31.20
C LEU A 159 16.11 19.61 30.61
N LYS A 160 15.86 20.54 29.68
CA LYS A 160 16.91 21.39 29.12
C LYS A 160 17.30 22.40 30.21
N THR A 161 18.47 22.25 30.81
CA THR A 161 19.04 23.29 31.67
C THR A 161 19.43 24.48 30.80
N SER A 162 18.92 25.66 31.13
CA SER A 162 19.31 26.93 30.50
C SER A 162 20.81 27.16 30.74
N GLU A 163 21.60 27.31 29.67
CA GLU A 163 22.94 27.92 29.73
C GLU A 163 22.84 29.44 29.68
#